data_AF-A0A3M0NK27-F1
#
_entry.id   AF-A0A3M0NK27-F1
#
_cell.length_a   1.000
_cell.length_b   1.000
_cell.length_c   1.000
_cell.angle_alpha   90.00
_cell.angle_beta   90.00
_cell.angle_gamma   90.00
#
_symmetry.space_group_name_H-M   'P 1'
#
loop_
_entity.id
_entity.type
_entity.pdbx_description
1 polymer ?
#
loop_
_entity_poly.entity_id
_entity_poly.type
_entity_poly.pdbx_seq_one_letter_code
_entity_poly.pdbx_strand_id
1 'polypeptide(L)'
;MVVSNFTYSNERRARMDEDSNIIVTEDDDNDIELEDNDVDTEEDDDEVLEDESTLTFKVENGRIRGKVDEQAAMVQAIDKILQTERLVYPIYSEQYGNDFNDLIGKSMGYAKVEVDRMLKEALLADDRVTDVQIDEIEQISRDTLQVKGTCFTVFGKINIDSEVSVDES
;
A
#
# COMPACT_ATOMS: atom_id res chain seq x y z
N MET A 1 31.97 -33.56 -0.60
CA MET A 1 32.96 -33.53 -1.69
C MET A 1 32.42 -34.44 -2.78
N VAL A 2 32.07 -34.02 -4.00
CA VAL A 2 32.62 -32.97 -4.86
C VAL A 2 31.53 -32.54 -5.89
N VAL A 3 31.71 -31.30 -6.37
CA VAL A 3 30.98 -30.36 -7.24
C VAL A 3 29.93 -30.78 -8.30
N SER A 4 28.98 -29.85 -8.46
CA SER A 4 28.03 -29.57 -9.54
C SER A 4 28.69 -29.27 -10.90
N ASN A 5 27.93 -29.41 -12.00
CA ASN A 5 28.11 -28.59 -13.20
C ASN A 5 26.79 -28.46 -13.97
N PHE A 6 26.35 -27.22 -14.16
CA PHE A 6 25.24 -26.80 -15.03
C PHE A 6 25.79 -26.54 -16.44
N THR A 7 25.01 -26.88 -17.46
CA THR A 7 25.25 -26.45 -18.84
C THR A 7 23.94 -25.88 -19.35
N TYR A 8 23.93 -24.63 -19.81
CA TYR A 8 22.80 -24.06 -20.54
C TYR A 8 23.21 -23.77 -21.97
N SER A 9 22.39 -24.26 -22.90
CA SER A 9 22.54 -24.07 -24.34
C SER A 9 21.57 -23.00 -24.85
N ASN A 10 22.10 -22.17 -25.77
CA ASN A 10 21.52 -21.75 -27.03
C ASN A 10 20.27 -20.83 -27.14
N GLU A 11 20.55 -19.72 -27.85
CA GLU A 11 19.89 -19.25 -29.09
C GLU A 11 18.53 -18.52 -29.03
N ARG A 12 18.52 -17.29 -29.59
CA ARG A 12 17.78 -16.88 -30.81
C ARG A 12 17.90 -15.35 -31.03
N ARG A 13 18.67 -14.90 -32.03
CA ARG A 13 18.30 -14.43 -33.39
C ARG A 13 17.37 -13.20 -33.51
N ALA A 14 18.03 -12.08 -33.84
CA ALA A 14 17.82 -11.18 -35.00
C ALA A 14 16.60 -10.24 -35.09
N ARG A 15 16.88 -8.94 -35.26
CA ARG A 15 16.60 -8.12 -36.49
C ARG A 15 17.38 -6.79 -36.44
N MET A 16 18.18 -6.57 -37.49
CA MET A 16 18.79 -5.28 -37.88
C MET A 16 17.77 -4.50 -38.72
N ASP A 17 17.74 -3.17 -38.57
CA ASP A 17 17.37 -2.20 -39.62
C ASP A 17 18.41 -1.05 -39.60
N GLU A 18 19.17 -1.03 -40.70
CA GLU A 18 19.88 0.01 -41.48
C GLU A 18 20.35 1.36 -40.85
N ASP A 19 21.69 1.50 -40.85
CA ASP A 19 22.53 2.55 -41.46
C ASP A 19 22.39 4.05 -41.10
N SER A 20 23.45 4.56 -40.47
CA SER A 20 24.09 5.84 -40.85
C SER A 20 25.59 5.83 -40.49
N ASN A 21 26.39 5.40 -41.48
CA ASN A 21 27.83 5.57 -41.71
C ASN A 21 28.74 6.20 -40.62
N ILE A 22 29.71 5.41 -40.12
CA ILE A 22 31.01 5.91 -39.64
C ILE A 22 32.10 5.33 -40.57
N ILE A 23 32.95 6.21 -41.06
CA ILE A 23 34.12 5.88 -41.89
C ILE A 23 35.17 5.25 -40.97
N VAL A 24 35.50 3.98 -41.20
CA VAL A 24 36.63 3.30 -40.56
C VAL A 24 37.90 3.69 -41.33
N THR A 25 38.86 4.29 -40.63
CA THR A 25 40.27 4.17 -40.99
C THR A 25 40.87 3.10 -40.08
N GLU A 26 41.32 2.00 -40.68
CA GLU A 26 42.12 0.95 -40.05
C GLU A 26 43.52 1.51 -39.70
N ASP A 27 44.04 1.18 -38.52
CA ASP A 27 45.43 0.71 -38.28
C ASP A 27 45.82 0.80 -36.77
N ASP A 28 45.94 -0.38 -36.16
CA ASP A 28 46.76 -0.85 -35.01
C ASP A 28 47.06 0.02 -33.76
N ASP A 29 46.52 -0.47 -32.64
CA ASP A 29 47.07 -0.64 -31.28
C ASP A 29 48.10 0.38 -30.71
N ASN A 30 47.71 1.16 -29.69
CA ASN A 30 48.29 1.04 -28.33
C ASN A 30 47.58 1.90 -27.26
N ASP A 31 47.21 1.24 -26.15
CA ASP A 31 46.90 1.73 -24.80
C ASP A 31 46.13 3.05 -24.61
N ILE A 32 44.81 2.94 -24.36
CA ILE A 32 44.05 3.98 -23.66
C ILE A 32 43.95 3.54 -22.19
N GLU A 33 44.64 4.29 -21.33
CA GLU A 33 44.59 4.17 -19.88
C GLU A 33 43.15 4.40 -19.37
N LEU A 34 42.70 3.48 -18.51
CA LEU A 34 41.46 3.61 -17.76
C LEU A 34 41.73 4.55 -16.58
N GLU A 35 41.20 5.78 -16.62
CA GLU A 35 41.09 6.64 -15.43
C GLU A 35 39.61 6.90 -15.11
N ASP A 36 39.15 6.13 -14.12
CA ASP A 36 38.22 6.46 -13.04
C ASP A 36 37.10 7.47 -13.36
N ASN A 37 35.98 6.94 -13.83
CA ASN A 37 34.69 7.59 -13.64
C ASN A 37 34.23 7.26 -12.21
N ASP A 38 34.42 8.20 -11.29
CA ASP A 38 33.73 8.21 -10.00
C ASP A 38 32.22 8.36 -10.26
N VAL A 39 31.54 7.25 -10.56
CA VAL A 39 30.11 7.16 -10.33
C VAL A 39 29.96 7.05 -8.82
N ASP A 40 29.81 8.20 -8.18
CA ASP A 40 29.20 8.32 -6.86
C ASP A 40 27.81 7.71 -7.00
N THR A 41 27.74 6.41 -6.74
CA THR A 41 26.48 5.69 -6.67
C THR A 41 25.97 6.12 -5.31
N GLU A 42 25.06 7.09 -5.28
CA GLU A 42 24.38 7.42 -4.03
C GLU A 42 23.86 6.09 -3.48
N GLU A 43 24.39 5.70 -2.32
CA GLU A 43 23.94 4.53 -1.61
C GLU A 43 22.44 4.73 -1.44
N ASP A 44 21.64 3.90 -2.12
CA ASP A 44 20.25 3.73 -1.77
C ASP A 44 20.27 3.38 -0.28
N ASP A 45 19.98 4.37 0.57
CA ASP A 45 19.58 4.17 1.94
C ASP A 45 18.34 3.27 1.85
N ASP A 46 18.57 1.95 1.83
CA ASP A 46 17.58 0.95 2.20
C ASP A 46 17.19 1.31 3.63
N GLU A 47 16.25 2.23 3.77
CA GLU A 47 15.61 2.59 5.03
C GLU A 47 14.98 1.30 5.51
N VAL A 48 15.73 0.58 6.37
CA VAL A 48 15.26 -0.62 7.02
C VAL A 48 14.11 -0.13 7.88
N LEU A 49 12.88 -0.25 7.35
CA LEU A 49 11.67 -0.07 8.13
C LEU A 49 11.84 -0.98 9.33
N GLU A 50 12.14 -0.40 10.49
CA GLU A 50 12.15 -1.14 11.73
C GLU A 50 10.77 -1.79 11.81
N ASP A 51 10.76 -3.12 11.81
CA ASP A 51 9.54 -3.92 11.77
C ASP A 51 8.74 -3.58 13.04
N GLU A 52 7.89 -2.55 12.97
CA GLU A 52 7.18 -2.03 14.11
C GLU A 52 6.26 -3.14 14.60
N SER A 53 6.51 -3.62 15.82
CA SER A 53 5.77 -4.74 16.37
C SER A 53 4.27 -4.45 16.36
N THR A 54 3.50 -5.32 15.69
CA THR A 54 2.04 -5.28 15.70
C THR A 54 1.42 -5.75 17.01
N LEU A 55 2.23 -6.24 17.96
CA LEU A 55 1.76 -6.88 19.19
C LEU A 55 1.01 -5.87 20.07
N THR A 56 -0.32 -5.99 20.11
CA THR A 56 -1.21 -5.10 20.85
C THR A 56 -2.10 -5.84 21.82
N PHE A 57 -2.84 -5.11 22.65
CA PHE A 57 -3.84 -5.70 23.54
C PHE A 57 -5.07 -6.11 22.77
N LYS A 58 -5.51 -7.36 22.98
CA LYS A 58 -6.76 -7.85 22.42
C LYS A 58 -7.94 -7.19 23.12
N VAL A 59 -8.60 -6.24 22.47
CA VAL A 59 -9.85 -5.65 22.96
C VAL A 59 -11.05 -6.43 22.43
N GLU A 60 -11.87 -6.97 23.33
CA GLU A 60 -13.16 -7.61 23.00
C GLU A 60 -14.22 -7.15 23.99
N ASN A 61 -15.36 -6.67 23.50
CA ASN A 61 -16.50 -6.24 24.33
C ASN A 61 -16.10 -5.25 25.44
N GLY A 62 -15.24 -4.27 25.08
CA GLY A 62 -14.74 -3.26 26.01
C GLY A 62 -13.78 -3.78 27.09
N ARG A 63 -13.22 -4.99 26.94
CA ARG A 63 -12.29 -5.59 27.90
C ARG A 63 -11.02 -6.10 27.21
N ILE A 64 -9.90 -5.99 27.91
CA ILE A 64 -8.63 -6.57 27.47
C ILE A 64 -8.64 -8.07 27.75
N ARG A 65 -8.37 -8.88 26.73
CA ARG A 65 -8.32 -10.35 26.79
C ARG A 65 -7.00 -10.91 26.25
N GLY A 66 -5.89 -10.38 26.77
CA GLY A 66 -4.54 -10.79 26.37
C GLY A 66 -3.98 -9.89 25.27
N LYS A 67 -3.17 -10.48 24.39
CA LYS A 67 -2.53 -9.79 23.27
C LYS A 67 -2.85 -10.47 21.93
N VAL A 68 -2.82 -9.68 20.87
CA VAL A 68 -2.93 -10.12 19.46
C VAL A 68 -1.79 -9.52 18.67
N ASP A 69 -1.45 -10.14 17.56
CA ASP A 69 -0.33 -9.77 16.71
C ASP A 69 -0.69 -9.92 15.23
N GLU A 70 0.17 -9.41 14.36
CA GLU A 70 0.12 -9.52 12.90
C GLU A 70 -1.28 -9.23 12.34
N GLN A 71 -1.84 -10.16 11.56
CA GLN A 71 -3.14 -10.02 10.93
C GLN A 71 -4.28 -9.75 11.93
N ALA A 72 -4.24 -10.38 13.12
CA ALA A 72 -5.28 -10.18 14.13
C ALA A 72 -5.22 -8.78 14.77
N ALA A 73 -4.01 -8.24 14.92
CA ALA A 73 -3.82 -6.85 15.34
C ALA A 73 -4.28 -5.88 14.25
N MET A 74 -4.00 -6.17 12.98
CA MET A 74 -4.45 -5.33 11.86
C MET A 74 -5.97 -5.28 11.71
N VAL A 75 -6.68 -6.38 12.00
CA VAL A 75 -8.16 -6.34 12.05
C VAL A 75 -8.65 -5.31 13.07
N GLN A 76 -8.02 -5.27 14.25
CA GLN A 76 -8.37 -4.29 15.29
C GLN A 76 -7.96 -2.86 14.91
N ALA A 77 -6.82 -2.69 14.23
CA ALA A 77 -6.35 -1.38 13.76
C ALA A 77 -7.31 -0.78 12.72
N ILE A 78 -7.70 -1.57 11.71
CA ILE A 78 -8.65 -1.16 10.66
C ILE A 78 -10.01 -0.79 11.27
N ASP A 79 -10.56 -1.64 12.15
CA ASP A 79 -11.81 -1.36 12.85
C ASP A 79 -11.71 -0.05 13.66
N LYS A 80 -10.57 0.16 14.32
CA LYS A 80 -10.35 1.37 15.12
C LYS A 80 -10.25 2.64 14.27
N ILE A 81 -9.60 2.59 13.11
CA ILE A 81 -9.52 3.70 12.16
C ILE A 81 -10.92 4.08 11.67
N LEU A 82 -11.72 3.09 11.27
CA LEU A 82 -13.08 3.31 10.74
C LEU A 82 -14.09 3.78 11.81
N GLN A 83 -13.81 3.54 13.09
CA GLN A 83 -14.63 4.03 14.22
C GLN A 83 -14.15 5.38 14.78
N THR A 84 -13.03 5.91 14.30
CA THR A 84 -12.45 7.14 14.85
C THR A 84 -12.59 8.28 13.84
N GLU A 85 -13.24 9.36 14.26
CA GLU A 85 -13.32 10.59 13.47
C GLU A 85 -11.97 11.30 13.46
N ARG A 86 -11.54 11.72 12.27
CA ARG A 86 -10.30 12.46 12.05
C ARG A 86 -10.38 13.85 12.70
N LEU A 87 -9.24 14.36 13.17
CA LEU A 87 -9.08 15.68 13.82
C LEU A 87 -9.85 15.91 15.14
N VAL A 88 -10.57 14.92 15.67
CA VAL A 88 -11.33 15.07 16.92
C VAL A 88 -10.48 14.87 18.18
N TYR A 89 -9.53 13.93 18.13
CA TYR A 89 -8.77 13.53 19.31
C TYR A 89 -7.30 13.97 19.20
N PRO A 90 -6.79 14.82 20.13
CA PRO A 90 -5.42 15.34 20.05
C PRO A 90 -4.30 14.31 20.18
N ILE A 91 -4.63 13.09 20.63
CA ILE A 91 -3.67 12.00 20.81
C ILE A 91 -3.34 11.28 19.49
N TYR A 92 -4.11 11.53 18.43
CA TYR A 92 -3.88 10.93 17.13
C TYR A 92 -3.24 11.93 16.16
N SER A 93 -2.59 11.40 15.12
CA SER A 93 -2.11 12.20 14.01
C SER A 93 -3.28 12.79 13.23
N GLU A 94 -3.00 13.85 12.47
CA GLU A 94 -4.02 14.50 11.62
C GLU A 94 -4.54 13.59 10.50
N GLN A 95 -3.78 12.55 10.13
CA GLN A 95 -4.17 11.59 9.08
C GLN A 95 -4.99 10.41 9.63
N TYR A 96 -5.01 10.22 10.95
CA TYR A 96 -5.66 9.07 11.56
C TYR A 96 -7.18 9.24 11.67
N GLY A 97 -7.91 8.18 11.32
CA GLY A 97 -9.37 8.15 11.36
C GLY A 97 -9.99 8.44 10.00
N ASN A 98 -11.32 8.50 10.00
CA ASN A 98 -12.13 8.75 8.81
C ASN A 98 -12.89 10.07 8.92
N ASP A 99 -13.35 10.54 7.76
CA ASP A 99 -14.08 11.79 7.61
C ASP A 99 -15.58 11.57 7.40
N PHE A 100 -16.14 10.38 7.69
CA PHE A 100 -17.51 10.01 7.27
C PHE A 100 -18.60 10.98 7.76
N ASN A 101 -18.38 11.68 8.86
CA ASN A 101 -19.30 12.71 9.36
C ASN A 101 -19.52 13.86 8.36
N ASP A 102 -18.58 14.12 7.44
CA ASP A 102 -18.76 15.11 6.37
C ASP A 102 -19.86 14.73 5.37
N LEU A 103 -20.29 13.47 5.39
CA LEU A 103 -21.37 12.96 4.54
C LEU A 103 -22.77 13.21 5.13
N ILE A 104 -22.86 13.64 6.39
CA ILE A 104 -24.12 13.96 7.04
C ILE A 104 -24.82 15.11 6.29
N GLY A 105 -26.10 14.92 6.01
CA GLY A 105 -26.93 15.87 5.26
C GLY A 105 -26.60 15.96 3.76
N LYS A 106 -25.67 15.15 3.24
CA LYS A 106 -25.36 15.09 1.80
C LYS A 106 -26.34 14.18 1.07
N SER A 107 -26.43 14.37 -0.25
CA SER A 107 -27.21 13.47 -1.10
C SER A 107 -26.56 12.08 -1.16
N MET A 108 -27.38 11.04 -1.26
CA MET A 108 -26.88 9.66 -1.34
C MET A 108 -25.95 9.41 -2.56
N GLY A 109 -26.22 10.06 -3.69
CA GLY A 109 -25.36 9.95 -4.87
C GLY A 109 -23.96 10.53 -4.64
N TYR A 110 -23.87 11.63 -3.88
CA TYR A 110 -22.60 12.21 -3.46
C TYR A 110 -21.88 11.29 -2.47
N ALA A 111 -22.60 10.81 -1.44
CA ALA A 111 -22.04 9.93 -0.43
C ALA A 111 -21.47 8.63 -1.02
N LYS A 112 -22.12 8.03 -2.03
CA LYS A 112 -21.62 6.82 -2.71
C LYS A 112 -20.27 7.02 -3.39
N VAL A 113 -20.03 8.18 -3.99
CA VAL A 113 -18.74 8.47 -4.64
C VAL A 113 -17.68 8.78 -3.59
N GLU A 114 -18.07 9.55 -2.58
CA GLU A 114 -17.12 10.07 -1.61
C GLU A 114 -16.66 9.01 -0.60
N VAL A 115 -17.54 8.08 -0.22
CA VAL A 115 -17.21 7.01 0.75
C VAL A 115 -16.08 6.10 0.24
N ASP A 116 -16.01 5.83 -1.07
CA ASP A 116 -14.90 5.08 -1.68
C ASP A 116 -13.56 5.78 -1.43
N ARG A 117 -13.51 7.08 -1.73
CA ARG A 117 -12.32 7.92 -1.56
C ARG A 117 -11.92 8.01 -0.09
N MET A 118 -12.86 8.34 0.79
CA MET A 118 -12.62 8.55 2.22
C MET A 118 -12.16 7.27 2.92
N LEU A 119 -12.72 6.12 2.56
CA LEU A 119 -12.31 4.84 3.14
C LEU A 119 -10.88 4.48 2.73
N LYS A 120 -10.53 4.66 1.45
CA LYS A 120 -9.15 4.47 0.97
C LYS A 120 -8.17 5.40 1.69
N GLU A 121 -8.49 6.70 1.78
CA GLU A 121 -7.63 7.67 2.46
C GLU A 121 -7.47 7.39 3.95
N ALA A 122 -8.53 6.94 4.63
CA ALA A 122 -8.47 6.59 6.05
C ALA A 122 -7.56 5.39 6.29
N LEU A 123 -7.68 4.35 5.47
CA LEU A 123 -6.91 3.11 5.66
C LEU A 123 -5.48 3.21 5.15
N LEU A 124 -5.23 3.88 4.01
CA LEU A 124 -3.89 4.09 3.45
C LEU A 124 -3.02 5.05 4.27
N ALA A 125 -3.60 5.72 5.27
CA ALA A 125 -2.84 6.50 6.24
C ALA A 125 -2.04 5.62 7.23
N ASP A 126 -2.37 4.34 7.34
CA ASP A 126 -1.59 3.35 8.08
C ASP A 126 -0.57 2.71 7.12
N ASP A 127 0.71 2.89 7.42
CA ASP A 127 1.85 2.46 6.60
C ASP A 127 1.93 0.94 6.38
N ARG A 128 1.28 0.15 7.25
CA ARG A 128 1.19 -1.31 7.10
C ARG A 128 0.14 -1.72 6.07
N VAL A 129 -0.71 -0.80 5.63
CA VAL A 129 -1.70 -1.00 4.55
C VAL A 129 -1.07 -0.67 3.21
N THR A 130 -0.97 -1.66 2.33
CA THR A 130 -0.32 -1.53 1.02
C THR A 130 -1.30 -1.16 -0.09
N ASP A 131 -2.56 -1.58 0.02
CA ASP A 131 -3.61 -1.28 -0.97
C ASP A 131 -5.01 -1.45 -0.36
N VAL A 132 -6.01 -0.80 -0.95
CA VAL A 132 -7.42 -0.90 -0.55
C VAL A 132 -8.29 -0.98 -1.78
N GLN A 133 -8.97 -2.11 -1.94
CA GLN A 133 -9.94 -2.35 -2.99
C GLN A 133 -11.36 -2.29 -2.43
N ILE A 134 -12.20 -1.44 -3.01
CA ILE A 134 -13.64 -1.44 -2.74
C ILE A 134 -14.33 -2.31 -3.78
N ASP A 135 -15.09 -3.29 -3.30
CA ASP A 135 -15.77 -4.28 -4.14
C ASP A 135 -17.21 -3.84 -4.42
N GLU A 136 -17.89 -3.28 -3.41
CA GLU A 136 -19.32 -2.99 -3.48
C GLU A 136 -19.69 -1.82 -2.55
N ILE A 137 -20.52 -0.90 -3.07
CA ILE A 137 -21.16 0.17 -2.29
C ILE A 137 -22.66 0.10 -2.57
N GLU A 138 -23.41 -0.38 -1.59
CA GLU A 138 -24.85 -0.55 -1.68
C GLU A 138 -25.58 0.38 -0.73
N GLN A 139 -26.73 0.89 -1.15
CA GLN A 139 -27.62 1.62 -0.27
C GLN A 139 -28.58 0.62 0.38
N ILE A 140 -28.43 0.39 1.69
CA ILE A 140 -29.22 -0.59 2.44
C ILE A 140 -30.45 0.02 3.12
N SER A 141 -30.47 1.34 3.32
CA SER A 141 -31.61 2.08 3.86
C SER A 141 -31.78 3.44 3.15
N ARG A 142 -32.67 4.30 3.64
CA ARG A 142 -32.84 5.65 3.08
C ARG A 142 -31.58 6.51 3.23
N ASP A 143 -30.81 6.27 4.28
CA ASP A 143 -29.74 7.10 4.83
C ASP A 143 -28.45 6.33 5.10
N THR A 144 -28.39 5.02 4.82
CA THR A 144 -27.22 4.18 5.13
C THR A 144 -26.67 3.51 3.87
N LEU A 145 -25.35 3.58 3.73
CA LEU A 145 -24.54 2.84 2.77
C LEU A 145 -23.83 1.68 3.47
N GLN A 146 -23.87 0.50 2.86
CA GLN A 146 -22.97 -0.60 3.17
C GLN A 146 -21.82 -0.57 2.17
N VAL A 147 -20.59 -0.63 2.68
CA VAL A 147 -19.38 -0.68 1.88
C VAL A 147 -18.65 -1.99 2.18
N LYS A 148 -18.41 -2.77 1.14
CA LYS A 148 -17.60 -3.99 1.21
C LYS A 148 -16.34 -3.82 0.40
N GLY A 149 -15.24 -4.31 0.94
CA GLY A 149 -13.95 -4.23 0.28
C GLY A 149 -12.92 -5.16 0.90
N THR A 150 -11.71 -5.03 0.40
CA THR A 150 -10.54 -5.77 0.86
C THR A 150 -9.40 -4.79 1.12
N CYS A 151 -8.90 -4.79 2.35
CA CYS A 151 -7.66 -4.13 2.75
C CYS A 151 -6.50 -5.11 2.58
N PHE A 152 -5.46 -4.70 1.87
CA PHE A 152 -4.23 -5.47 1.71
C PHE A 152 -3.18 -4.88 2.64
N THR A 153 -2.62 -5.72 3.50
CA THR A 153 -1.59 -5.32 4.46
C THR A 153 -0.36 -6.19 4.27
N VAL A 154 0.78 -5.76 4.83
CA VAL A 154 2.00 -6.58 4.90
C VAL A 154 1.79 -7.91 5.66
N PHE A 155 0.73 -8.00 6.47
CA PHE A 155 0.34 -9.21 7.23
C PHE A 155 -0.78 -10.03 6.56
N GLY A 156 -1.19 -9.66 5.34
CA GLY A 156 -2.22 -10.35 4.56
C GLY A 156 -3.48 -9.52 4.33
N LYS A 157 -4.52 -10.19 3.82
CA LYS A 157 -5.78 -9.55 3.40
C LYS A 157 -6.79 -9.52 4.54
N ILE A 158 -7.53 -8.42 4.64
CA ILE A 158 -8.58 -8.20 5.63
C ILE A 158 -9.83 -7.72 4.92
N ASN A 159 -10.95 -8.40 5.15
CA ASN A 159 -12.24 -7.99 4.59
C ASN A 159 -12.79 -6.81 5.37
N ILE A 160 -13.31 -5.83 4.64
CA ILE A 160 -13.99 -4.65 5.17
C ILE A 160 -15.48 -4.82 4.95
N ASP A 161 -16.26 -4.59 6.01
CA ASP A 161 -17.72 -4.44 5.96
C ASP A 161 -18.06 -3.27 6.88
N SER A 162 -18.39 -2.12 6.29
CA SER A 162 -18.61 -0.86 7.00
C SER A 162 -19.97 -0.26 6.65
N GLU A 163 -20.66 0.23 7.66
CA GLU A 163 -21.92 0.96 7.51
C GLU A 163 -21.68 2.46 7.70
N VAL A 164 -22.12 3.28 6.74
CA VAL A 164 -21.96 4.73 6.76
C VAL A 164 -23.32 5.40 6.65
N SER A 165 -23.67 6.21 7.65
CA SER A 165 -24.92 6.98 7.70
C SER A 165 -24.73 8.40 7.17
N VAL A 166 -25.71 8.91 6.42
CA VAL A 166 -25.77 10.31 5.96
C VAL A 166 -26.80 11.14 6.73
N ASP A 167 -27.43 10.57 7.77
CA ASP A 167 -28.38 11.28 8.63
C ASP A 167 -27.79 11.56 10.02
N GLU A 168 -28.27 12.63 10.66
CA GLU A 168 -27.96 12.96 12.07
C GLU A 168 -28.78 12.04 13.00
N SER A 169 -28.46 10.74 13.03
CA SER A 169 -29.13 9.78 13.93
C SER A 169 -28.71 9.91 15.39
#